data_AF-A0A7X9XGA4-F1
#
_entry.id   AF-A0A7X9XGA4-F1
#
_cell.length_a   1.000
_cell.length_b   1.000
_cell.length_c   1.000
_cell.angle_alpha   90.00
_cell.angle_beta   90.00
_cell.angle_gamma   90.00
#
_symmetry.space_group_name_H-M   'P 1'
#
loop_
_entity.id
_entity.type
_entity.pdbx_description
1 polymer ?
#
loop_
_entity_poly.entity_id
_entity_poly.type
_entity_poly.pdbx_seq_one_letter_code
_entity_poly.pdbx_strand_id
1 'polypeptide(L)'
;MLDNKQLSKALNKELIEKKSTQKILKMVINTVIDAYALLEVQGYKAEWIDMSKRCTDIFGWVCEEVNKMTLLELLHPDDSERLKRIMSKGVQEYNNFICRILFRNNEYKYVDLNWSNLHDNLYIVTARDITSASEDCRNIIIKVSNDGLPIDKNSAKKYLVDSLKLIIC
;
A
#
# COMPACT_ATOMS: atom_id res chain seq x y z
N MET A 1 -48.14 -5.62 -11.88
CA MET A 1 -47.02 -6.55 -12.08
C MET A 1 -46.01 -5.87 -12.98
N LEU A 2 -44.76 -5.68 -12.54
CA LEU A 2 -43.71 -5.13 -13.41
C LEU A 2 -43.47 -6.08 -14.58
N ASP A 3 -43.52 -5.55 -15.81
CA ASP A 3 -43.33 -6.31 -17.04
C ASP A 3 -41.90 -6.87 -17.10
N ASN A 4 -41.76 -8.17 -17.35
CA ASN A 4 -40.49 -8.92 -17.29
C ASN A 4 -39.41 -8.29 -18.20
N LYS A 5 -39.85 -7.65 -19.29
CA LYS A 5 -39.01 -6.89 -20.22
C LYS A 5 -38.41 -5.62 -19.60
N GLN A 6 -39.16 -4.92 -18.74
CA GLN A 6 -38.67 -3.73 -18.04
C GLN A 6 -37.65 -4.11 -16.96
N LEU A 7 -37.88 -5.23 -16.26
CA LEU A 7 -36.96 -5.75 -15.26
C LEU A 7 -35.62 -6.15 -15.89
N SER A 8 -35.65 -6.87 -17.01
CA SER A 8 -34.44 -7.24 -17.76
C SER A 8 -33.64 -6.03 -18.25
N LYS A 9 -34.32 -4.96 -18.70
CA LYS A 9 -33.66 -3.72 -19.14
C LYS A 9 -33.00 -2.98 -17.98
N ALA A 10 -33.69 -2.86 -16.83
CA ALA A 10 -33.14 -2.23 -15.64
C ALA A 10 -31.92 -3.00 -15.10
N LEU A 11 -32.02 -4.33 -15.03
CA LEU A 11 -30.92 -5.18 -14.58
C LEU A 11 -29.69 -5.07 -15.49
N ASN A 12 -29.89 -5.05 -16.82
CA ASN A 12 -28.78 -4.86 -17.76
C ASN A 12 -28.11 -3.50 -17.59
N LYS A 13 -28.89 -2.43 -17.35
CA LYS A 13 -28.36 -1.09 -17.08
C LYS A 13 -27.50 -1.10 -15.81
N GLU A 14 -28.01 -1.65 -14.71
CA GLU A 14 -27.29 -1.75 -13.44
C GLU A 14 -25.99 -2.58 -13.57
N LEU A 15 -26.03 -3.67 -14.35
CA LEU A 15 -24.85 -4.49 -14.64
C LEU A 15 -23.78 -3.72 -15.41
N ILE A 16 -24.19 -2.91 -16.40
CA ILE A 16 -23.27 -2.06 -17.17
C ILE A 16 -22.64 -0.99 -16.27
N GLU A 17 -23.44 -0.35 -15.42
CA GLU A 17 -22.96 0.65 -14.44
C GLU A 17 -21.99 0.02 -13.45
N LYS A 18 -22.31 -1.14 -12.87
CA LYS A 18 -21.44 -1.88 -11.95
C LYS A 18 -20.10 -2.24 -12.61
N LYS A 19 -20.12 -2.76 -13.83
CA LYS A 19 -18.89 -3.07 -14.59
C LYS A 19 -18.07 -1.82 -14.90
N SER A 20 -18.73 -0.70 -15.19
CA SER A 20 -18.07 0.58 -15.47
C SER A 20 -17.37 1.13 -14.23
N THR A 21 -18.04 1.12 -13.08
CA THR A 21 -17.47 1.52 -11.79
C THR A 21 -16.27 0.64 -11.41
N GLN A 22 -16.39 -0.67 -11.57
CA GLN A 22 -15.27 -1.59 -11.33
C GLN A 22 -14.06 -1.30 -12.24
N LYS A 23 -14.31 -0.96 -13.50
CA LYS A 23 -13.24 -0.60 -14.45
C LYS A 23 -12.56 0.71 -14.04
N ILE A 24 -13.32 1.73 -13.67
CA ILE A 24 -12.78 3.03 -13.20
C ILE A 24 -11.92 2.81 -11.96
N LEU A 25 -12.42 2.05 -10.97
CA LEU A 25 -11.68 1.77 -9.74
C LEU A 25 -10.34 1.07 -10.05
N LYS A 26 -10.36 0.04 -10.91
CA LYS A 26 -9.13 -0.65 -11.34
C LYS A 26 -8.14 0.30 -12.04
N MET A 27 -8.63 1.22 -12.88
CA MET A 27 -7.77 2.20 -13.55
C MET A 27 -7.13 3.17 -12.56
N VAL A 28 -7.91 3.70 -11.60
CA VAL A 28 -7.40 4.59 -10.56
C VAL A 28 -6.32 3.91 -9.73
N ILE A 29 -6.59 2.68 -9.25
CA ILE A 29 -5.63 1.89 -8.47
C ILE A 29 -4.33 1.71 -9.27
N ASN A 30 -4.41 1.25 -10.52
CA ASN A 30 -3.24 1.01 -11.36
C ASN A 30 -2.46 2.28 -11.76
N THR A 31 -3.09 3.46 -11.64
CA THR A 31 -2.47 4.74 -12.00
C THR A 31 -1.81 5.41 -10.79
N VAL A 32 -2.43 5.31 -9.61
CA VAL A 32 -2.00 6.04 -8.41
C VAL A 32 -1.09 5.20 -7.50
N ILE A 33 -1.19 3.87 -7.60
CA ILE A 33 -0.51 2.93 -6.72
C ILE A 33 0.36 2.01 -7.59
N ASP A 34 1.59 1.78 -7.16
CA ASP A 34 2.48 0.87 -7.88
C ASP A 34 2.04 -0.58 -7.69
N ALA A 35 1.66 -0.94 -6.46
CA ALA A 35 1.31 -2.31 -6.10
C ALA A 35 0.21 -2.35 -5.02
N TYR A 36 -0.65 -3.37 -5.06
CA TYR A 36 -1.57 -3.65 -3.96
C TYR A 36 -1.64 -5.16 -3.69
N ALA A 37 -2.01 -5.51 -2.47
CA ALA A 37 -2.32 -6.87 -2.06
C ALA A 37 -3.51 -6.88 -1.12
N LEU A 38 -4.29 -7.95 -1.18
CA LEU A 38 -5.32 -8.30 -0.22
C LEU A 38 -4.84 -9.52 0.54
N LEU A 39 -4.82 -9.44 1.87
CA LEU A 39 -4.24 -10.49 2.69
C LEU A 39 -4.97 -10.68 4.01
N GLU A 40 -5.10 -11.93 4.43
CA GLU A 40 -5.56 -12.31 5.77
C GLU A 40 -4.36 -12.44 6.71
N VAL A 41 -4.40 -11.73 7.85
CA VAL A 41 -3.26 -11.66 8.78
C VAL A 41 -3.58 -12.36 10.09
N GLN A 42 -2.74 -13.31 10.48
CA GLN A 42 -2.78 -13.95 11.79
C GLN A 42 -1.41 -13.84 12.45
N GLY A 43 -1.26 -12.91 13.39
CA GLY A 43 0.04 -12.56 13.96
C GLY A 43 0.95 -11.99 12.88
N TYR A 44 2.08 -12.66 12.59
CA TYR A 44 3.01 -12.25 11.54
C TYR A 44 2.88 -13.05 10.24
N LYS A 45 1.99 -14.04 10.20
CA LYS A 45 1.68 -14.78 8.98
C LYS A 45 0.60 -14.03 8.19
N ALA A 46 0.80 -13.96 6.88
CA ALA A 46 -0.16 -13.40 5.95
C ALA A 46 -0.49 -14.42 4.87
N GLU A 47 -1.78 -14.66 4.65
CA GLU A 47 -2.28 -15.38 3.49
C GLU A 47 -2.67 -14.35 2.41
N TRP A 48 -1.93 -14.35 1.30
CA TRP A 48 -2.11 -13.44 0.17
C TRP A 48 -3.24 -13.94 -0.73
N ILE A 49 -4.40 -13.31 -0.60
CA ILE A 49 -5.64 -13.66 -1.31
C ILE A 49 -5.62 -13.11 -2.74
N ASP A 50 -5.15 -11.88 -2.91
CA ASP A 50 -5.03 -11.22 -4.22
C ASP A 50 -3.81 -10.30 -4.23
N MET A 51 -3.19 -10.13 -5.40
CA MET A 51 -2.10 -9.19 -5.60
C MET A 51 -2.17 -8.59 -7.01
N SER A 52 -1.85 -7.30 -7.11
CA SER A 52 -1.70 -6.68 -8.42
C SER A 52 -0.55 -7.34 -9.19
N LYS A 53 -0.67 -7.45 -10.52
CA LYS A 53 0.42 -7.96 -11.37
C LYS A 53 1.73 -7.19 -11.13
N ARG A 54 1.64 -5.89 -10.87
CA ARG A 54 2.80 -5.05 -10.59
C ARG A 54 3.52 -5.43 -9.30
N CYS A 55 2.87 -6.04 -8.31
CA CYS A 55 3.58 -6.61 -7.17
C CYS A 55 4.63 -7.63 -7.62
N THR A 56 4.29 -8.51 -8.57
CA THR A 56 5.26 -9.45 -9.14
C THR A 56 6.30 -8.74 -9.99
N ASP A 57 5.91 -7.77 -10.80
CA ASP A 57 6.85 -7.04 -11.66
C ASP A 57 7.87 -6.21 -10.84
N ILE A 58 7.45 -5.66 -9.70
CA ILE A 58 8.29 -4.85 -8.81
C ILE A 58 9.10 -5.77 -7.89
N PHE A 59 8.42 -6.57 -7.06
CA PHE A 59 9.05 -7.33 -5.97
C PHE A 59 9.66 -8.66 -6.42
N GLY A 60 9.30 -9.15 -7.61
CA GLY A 60 9.76 -10.42 -8.16
C GLY A 60 9.08 -11.66 -7.59
N TRP A 61 8.21 -11.49 -6.60
CA TRP A 61 7.52 -12.57 -5.92
C TRP A 61 6.12 -12.86 -6.51
N VAL A 62 5.71 -14.13 -6.47
CA VAL A 62 4.31 -14.55 -6.71
C VAL A 62 3.65 -14.97 -5.40
N CYS A 63 2.31 -14.89 -5.29
CA CYS A 63 1.56 -15.20 -4.06
C CYS A 63 2.02 -16.50 -3.38
N GLU A 64 2.21 -17.57 -4.15
CA GLU A 64 2.55 -18.90 -3.64
C GLU A 64 3.93 -18.95 -2.95
N GLU A 65 4.86 -18.10 -3.37
CA GLU A 65 6.19 -17.99 -2.76
C GLU A 65 6.12 -17.15 -1.49
N VAL A 66 5.42 -16.01 -1.54
CA VAL A 66 5.31 -15.10 -0.38
C VAL A 66 4.50 -15.73 0.76
N ASN A 67 3.50 -16.56 0.45
CA ASN A 67 2.70 -17.29 1.43
C ASN A 67 3.52 -18.29 2.29
N LYS A 68 4.76 -18.61 1.90
CA LYS A 68 5.68 -19.44 2.69
C LYS A 68 6.48 -18.65 3.71
N MET A 69 6.41 -17.32 3.65
CA MET A 69 7.16 -16.38 4.47
C MET A 69 6.21 -15.61 5.39
N THR A 70 6.73 -15.12 6.50
CA THR A 70 6.08 -14.17 7.37
C THR A 70 6.31 -12.74 6.86
N LEU A 71 5.45 -11.81 7.29
CA LEU A 71 5.63 -10.38 6.99
C LEU A 71 7.00 -9.86 7.45
N LEU A 72 7.54 -10.42 8.53
CA LEU A 72 8.83 -10.02 9.10
C LEU A 72 10.03 -10.46 8.27
N GLU A 73 9.93 -11.60 7.58
CA GLU A 73 11.00 -12.15 6.72
C GLU A 73 11.10 -11.40 5.38
N LEU A 74 10.04 -10.68 5.00
CA LEU A 74 10.02 -9.82 3.83
C LEU A 74 10.62 -8.44 4.10
N LEU A 75 10.99 -8.13 5.34
CA LEU A 75 11.49 -6.82 5.75
C LEU A 75 12.94 -6.90 6.22
N HIS A 76 13.67 -5.80 6.04
CA HIS A 76 14.97 -5.65 6.68
C HIS A 76 14.82 -5.73 8.23
N PRO A 77 15.77 -6.33 8.97
CA PRO A 77 15.66 -6.53 10.42
C PRO A 77 15.16 -5.33 11.24
N ASP A 78 15.71 -4.13 11.02
CA ASP A 78 15.26 -2.92 11.73
C ASP A 78 13.77 -2.58 11.45
N ASP A 79 13.33 -2.81 10.22
CA ASP A 79 11.96 -2.57 9.77
C ASP A 79 11.02 -3.63 10.35
N SER A 80 11.47 -4.88 10.45
CA SER A 80 10.75 -5.97 11.14
C SER A 80 10.53 -5.65 12.62
N GLU A 81 11.55 -5.14 13.32
CA GLU A 81 11.42 -4.71 14.71
C GLU A 81 10.44 -3.53 14.88
N ARG A 82 10.44 -2.60 13.94
CA ARG A 82 9.46 -1.50 13.94
C ARG A 82 8.04 -2.01 13.68
N LEU A 83 7.86 -2.95 12.75
CA LEU A 83 6.56 -3.56 12.50
C LEU A 83 6.05 -4.31 13.73
N LYS A 84 6.89 -5.09 14.42
CA LYS A 84 6.54 -5.75 15.69
C LYS A 84 6.00 -4.75 16.71
N ARG A 85 6.67 -3.61 16.89
CA ARG A 85 6.21 -2.55 17.81
C ARG A 85 4.86 -1.97 17.39
N ILE A 86 4.62 -1.76 16.10
CA ILE A 86 3.34 -1.25 15.58
C ILE A 86 2.22 -2.29 15.79
N MET A 87 2.44 -3.53 15.39
CA MET A 87 1.45 -4.61 15.51
C MET A 87 1.14 -4.95 16.97
N SER A 88 2.12 -4.87 17.88
CA SER A 88 1.91 -5.09 19.32
C SER A 88 0.92 -4.10 19.95
N LYS A 89 0.73 -2.93 19.31
CA LYS A 89 -0.25 -1.92 19.71
C LYS A 89 -1.64 -2.14 19.09
N GLY A 90 -1.82 -3.20 18.30
CA GLY A 90 -3.10 -3.53 17.65
C GLY A 90 -3.50 -2.57 16.54
N VAL A 91 -2.54 -1.87 15.92
CA VAL A 91 -2.80 -0.87 14.88
C VAL A 91 -3.41 -1.51 13.63
N GLN A 92 -4.68 -1.18 13.36
CA GLN A 92 -5.46 -1.71 12.24
C GLN A 92 -5.21 -0.97 10.92
N GLU A 93 -4.75 0.27 10.98
CA GLU A 93 -4.47 1.10 9.82
C GLU A 93 -3.17 1.86 10.02
N TYR A 94 -2.36 1.94 8.98
CA TYR A 94 -1.12 2.70 9.01
C TYR A 94 -0.85 3.26 7.63
N ASN A 95 -0.49 4.54 7.61
CA ASN A 95 -0.07 5.21 6.38
C ASN A 95 1.40 5.58 6.50
N ASN A 96 2.07 5.58 5.36
CA ASN A 96 3.44 6.02 5.22
C ASN A 96 4.47 5.16 5.99
N PHE A 97 4.29 3.84 6.04
CA PHE A 97 5.30 2.94 6.58
C PHE A 97 6.40 2.73 5.54
N ILE A 98 7.44 3.56 5.62
CA ILE A 98 8.59 3.45 4.71
C ILE A 98 9.54 2.40 5.22
N CYS A 99 9.66 1.28 4.52
CA CYS A 99 10.52 0.18 4.91
C CYS A 99 11.37 -0.32 3.75
N ARG A 100 12.37 -1.13 4.09
CA ARG A 100 13.11 -1.93 3.11
C ARG A 100 12.46 -3.30 2.98
N ILE A 101 11.93 -3.60 1.79
CA ILE A 101 11.37 -4.91 1.46
C ILE A 101 12.45 -5.75 0.76
N LEU A 102 12.55 -7.03 1.14
CA LEU A 102 13.41 -8.03 0.51
C LEU A 102 12.78 -8.51 -0.80
N PHE A 103 13.48 -8.28 -1.90
CA PHE A 103 13.05 -8.71 -3.23
C PHE A 103 13.54 -10.13 -3.49
N ARG A 104 12.92 -10.81 -4.46
CA ARG A 104 13.32 -12.18 -4.84
C ARG A 104 14.79 -12.33 -5.21
N ASN A 105 15.41 -11.26 -5.72
CA ASN A 105 16.84 -11.24 -6.07
C ASN A 105 17.77 -10.98 -4.86
N ASN A 106 17.26 -11.06 -3.62
CA ASN A 106 17.95 -10.77 -2.36
C ASN A 106 18.40 -9.30 -2.19
N GLU A 107 17.87 -8.37 -2.96
CA GLU A 107 18.11 -6.95 -2.75
C GLU A 107 17.03 -6.33 -1.87
N TYR A 108 17.42 -5.35 -1.07
CA TYR A 108 16.48 -4.50 -0.35
C TYR A 108 16.14 -3.26 -1.17
N LYS A 109 14.85 -2.97 -1.29
CA LYS A 109 14.36 -1.75 -1.91
C LYS A 109 13.44 -0.97 -0.99
N TYR A 110 13.42 0.34 -1.17
CA TYR A 110 12.62 1.22 -0.33
C TYR A 110 11.21 1.31 -0.86
N VAL A 111 10.25 1.02 0.02
CA VAL A 111 8.83 1.01 -0.31
C VAL A 111 8.09 1.82 0.74
N ASP A 112 7.17 2.65 0.27
CA ASP A 112 6.16 3.28 1.09
C ASP A 112 4.93 2.36 1.14
N LEU A 113 4.67 1.77 2.31
CA LEU A 113 3.53 0.89 2.55
C LEU A 113 2.41 1.62 3.30
N ASN A 114 1.18 1.39 2.84
CA ASN A 114 -0.02 1.72 3.61
C ASN A 114 -0.87 0.46 3.76
N TRP A 115 -1.52 0.29 4.91
CA TRP A 115 -2.49 -0.76 5.10
C TRP A 115 -3.74 -0.27 5.84
N SER A 116 -4.85 -0.92 5.53
CA SER A 116 -6.11 -0.73 6.24
C SER A 116 -6.81 -2.06 6.44
N ASN A 117 -7.31 -2.29 7.65
CA ASN A 117 -8.21 -3.41 7.93
C ASN A 117 -9.57 -3.15 7.27
N LEU A 118 -10.07 -4.13 6.52
CA LEU A 118 -11.39 -4.06 5.89
C LEU A 118 -12.46 -4.62 6.82
N HIS A 119 -12.20 -5.80 7.37
CA HIS A 119 -12.95 -6.44 8.46
C HIS A 119 -12.15 -7.64 8.99
N ASP A 120 -12.39 -8.01 10.24
CA ASP A 120 -11.75 -9.16 10.89
C ASP A 120 -10.22 -9.12 10.74
N ASN A 121 -9.65 -10.11 10.06
CA ASN A 121 -8.22 -10.23 9.78
C ASN A 121 -7.86 -9.86 8.34
N LEU A 122 -8.79 -9.31 7.56
CA LEU A 122 -8.60 -8.99 6.15
C LEU A 122 -8.05 -7.56 5.99
N TYR A 123 -6.90 -7.44 5.36
CA TYR A 123 -6.22 -6.16 5.13
C TYR A 123 -6.00 -5.92 3.64
N ILE A 124 -6.22 -4.68 3.21
CA ILE A 124 -5.67 -4.17 1.96
C ILE A 124 -4.34 -3.49 2.26
N VAL A 125 -3.32 -3.85 1.50
CA VAL A 125 -1.99 -3.25 1.56
C VAL A 125 -1.68 -2.62 0.22
N THR A 126 -1.14 -1.41 0.24
CA THR A 126 -0.69 -0.69 -0.95
C THR A 126 0.78 -0.37 -0.80
N ALA A 127 1.49 -0.42 -1.92
CA ALA A 127 2.92 -0.21 -1.97
C ALA A 127 3.27 0.77 -3.09
N ARG A 128 4.18 1.69 -2.77
CA ARG A 128 4.83 2.57 -3.75
C ARG A 128 6.34 2.36 -3.69
N ASP A 129 6.95 2.08 -4.83
CA ASP A 129 8.41 1.96 -4.92
C ASP A 129 9.02 3.36 -4.90
N ILE A 130 9.85 3.63 -3.88
CA ILE A 130 10.55 4.90 -3.72
C ILE A 130 12.08 4.73 -3.79
N THR A 131 12.53 3.62 -4.38
CA THR A 131 13.95 3.28 -4.47
C THR A 131 14.71 4.28 -5.34
N SER A 132 14.09 4.78 -6.41
CA SER A 132 14.71 5.76 -7.32
C SER A 132 14.69 7.20 -6.80
N ALA A 133 14.03 7.47 -5.66
CA ALA A 133 14.04 8.81 -5.05
C ALA A 133 15.47 9.20 -4.64
N SER A 134 15.84 10.47 -4.81
CA SER A 134 17.10 10.99 -4.29
C SER A 134 17.18 10.79 -2.77
N GLU A 135 18.39 10.69 -2.23
CA GLU A 135 18.58 10.50 -0.79
C GLU A 135 17.91 11.61 0.04
N ASP A 136 17.98 12.86 -0.41
CA ASP A 136 17.31 13.99 0.23
C ASP A 136 15.79 13.82 0.26
N CYS A 137 15.18 13.50 -0.89
CA CYS A 137 13.75 13.24 -0.98
C CYS A 137 13.37 12.06 -0.08
N ARG A 138 14.15 10.97 -0.09
CA ARG A 138 13.89 9.79 0.74
C ARG A 138 13.99 10.12 2.23
N ASN A 139 14.98 10.90 2.63
CA ASN A 139 15.17 11.35 4.02
C ASN A 139 13.99 12.22 4.49
N ILE A 140 13.45 13.07 3.61
CA ILE A 140 12.25 13.86 3.91
C ILE A 140 11.05 12.93 4.09
N ILE A 141 10.83 11.98 3.17
CA ILE A 141 9.71 11.04 3.24
C ILE A 141 9.80 10.22 4.55
N ILE A 142 11.00 9.71 4.89
CA ILE A 142 11.25 8.97 6.15
C ILE A 142 10.98 9.81 7.40
N LYS A 143 11.40 11.08 7.41
CA LYS A 143 11.12 11.99 8.53
C LYS A 143 9.62 12.21 8.71
N VAL A 144 8.92 12.55 7.64
CA VAL A 144 7.45 12.77 7.67
C VAL A 144 6.71 11.53 8.19
N SER A 145 7.11 10.35 7.76
CA SER A 145 6.54 9.08 8.22
C SER A 145 6.75 8.77 9.70
N ASN A 146 7.94 9.06 10.22
CA ASN A 146 8.28 8.73 11.61
C ASN A 146 7.68 9.74 12.61
N ASP A 147 7.42 10.98 12.19
CA ASP A 147 6.89 12.04 13.05
C ASP A 147 5.36 12.01 13.21
N GLY A 148 4.64 11.12 12.52
CA GLY A 148 3.22 10.84 12.76
C GLY A 148 2.27 12.03 12.56
N LEU A 149 2.68 13.06 11.81
CA LEU A 149 1.83 14.21 11.55
C LEU A 149 0.68 13.81 10.59
N PRO A 150 -0.60 13.99 10.98
CA PRO A 150 -1.70 13.99 10.03
C PRO A 150 -1.40 15.10 9.03
N ILE A 151 -1.24 14.75 7.77
CA ILE A 151 -0.85 15.71 6.74
C ILE A 151 -2.05 16.62 6.45
N ASP A 152 -2.21 17.69 7.22
CA ASP A 152 -2.91 18.87 6.72
C ASP A 152 -2.00 19.55 5.67
N LYS A 153 -2.59 19.99 4.56
CA LYS A 153 -1.88 20.54 3.40
C LYS A 153 -1.04 21.80 3.70
N ASN A 154 -1.30 22.52 4.79
CA ASN A 154 -0.55 23.72 5.17
C ASN A 154 0.79 23.35 5.83
N SER A 155 0.81 22.26 6.59
CA SER A 155 2.03 21.74 7.20
C SER A 155 3.05 21.32 6.13
N ALA A 156 2.62 20.62 5.07
CA ALA A 156 3.48 20.24 3.94
C ALA A 156 4.11 21.44 3.20
N LYS A 157 3.38 22.56 3.10
CA LYS A 157 3.86 23.78 2.43
C LYS A 157 4.97 24.47 3.23
N LYS A 158 4.92 24.39 4.57
CA LYS A 158 5.96 24.94 5.46
C LYS A 158 7.28 24.17 5.36
N TYR A 159 7.23 22.84 5.32
CA TYR A 159 8.44 22.00 5.20
C TYR A 159 9.16 22.17 3.85
N LEU A 160 8.42 22.32 2.75
CA LEU A 160 9.01 22.63 1.44
C LEU A 160 9.76 23.97 1.46
N VAL A 161 9.19 24.98 2.11
CA VAL A 161 9.81 26.31 2.23
C VAL A 161 11.05 26.28 3.11
N ASP A 162 11.01 25.55 4.23
CA ASP A 162 12.15 25.46 5.15
C ASP A 162 13.29 24.60 4.58
N SER A 163 12.98 23.57 3.78
CA SER A 163 14.00 22.75 3.09
C SER A 163 14.63 23.49 1.91
N LEU A 164 13.86 24.30 1.18
CA LEU A 164 14.39 25.18 0.12
C LEU A 164 15.31 26.28 0.68
N LYS A 165 15.10 26.73 1.91
CA LYS A 165 16.01 27.68 2.58
C LYS A 165 17.37 27.07 2.93
N LEU A 166 17.42 25.76 3.22
CA LEU A 166 18.69 25.07 3.52
C LEU A 166 19.57 24.85 2.29
N ILE A 167 19.00 24.91 1.09
CA ILE A 167 19.72 24.73 -0.20
C ILE A 167 20.26 26.08 -0.73
N ILE A 168 19.86 27.21 -0.13
CA ILE A 168 20.22 28.57 -0.59
C ILE A 168 21.14 29.30 0.42
N CYS A 169 21.76 28.58 1.37
CA CYS A 169 22.86 29.08 2.20
C CYS A 169 24.07 28.16 2.04
#